data_AF-A0A957D412-F1
#
_entry.id   AF-A0A957D412-F1
#
_cell.length_a   1.000
_cell.length_b   1.000
_cell.length_c   1.000
_cell.angle_alpha   90.00
_cell.angle_beta   90.00
_cell.angle_gamma   90.00
#
_symmetry.space_group_name_H-M   'P 1'
#
loop_
_entity.id
_entity.type
_entity.pdbx_description
1 polymer ?
#
loop_
_entity_poly.entity_id
_entity_poly.type
_entity_poly.pdbx_seq_one_letter_code
_entity_poly.pdbx_strand_id
1 'polypeptide(L)'
;MMQMEWLMRFLKPKKDNFIQMLIEQGEYAVAVVEALQAYFKKQTDKKSIRARQIEKDADELQRIFVHDLLNTFVTPIDREDLFALTRALDNFIDYVYDTVEELEIFEIEPSPAIINITALLLEMANELLLALHRLMDHPGVAAEHARKAKGLENQVEDAYRHSLAELFKGTESMEQVIQVLKRREVLRHLSNAADQGDMAANTIMDIVVKWS
;
A
#
# COMPACT_ATOMS: atom_id res chain seq x y z
N MET A 1 44.38 -6.70 21.95
CA MET A 1 43.06 -6.10 22.23
C MET A 1 42.25 -5.70 20.98
N MET A 2 42.71 -6.01 19.75
CA MET A 2 42.02 -5.60 18.50
C MET A 2 41.05 -6.66 17.94
N GLN A 3 41.00 -7.86 18.54
CA GLN A 3 40.18 -8.99 18.05
C GLN A 3 38.75 -9.04 18.61
N MET A 4 38.36 -8.13 19.52
CA MET A 4 36.97 -8.07 20.04
C MET A 4 36.16 -6.88 19.51
N GLU A 5 36.78 -5.86 18.92
CA GLU A 5 36.06 -4.68 18.42
C GLU A 5 35.16 -5.00 17.22
N TRP A 6 35.59 -5.89 16.31
CA TRP A 6 34.76 -6.32 15.20
C TRP A 6 33.54 -7.13 15.68
N LEU A 7 33.74 -8.00 16.67
CA LEU A 7 32.66 -8.79 17.28
C LEU A 7 31.65 -7.87 17.99
N MET A 8 32.14 -6.87 18.74
CA MET A 8 31.31 -5.85 19.41
C MET A 8 30.57 -4.94 18.44
N ARG A 9 31.09 -4.72 17.23
CA ARG A 9 30.41 -3.97 16.15
C ARG A 9 29.29 -4.78 15.50
N PHE A 10 29.42 -6.11 15.44
CA PHE A 10 28.35 -7.05 15.05
C PHE A 10 27.33 -7.32 16.17
N LEU A 11 27.76 -7.28 17.43
CA LEU A 11 26.95 -7.56 18.62
C LEU A 11 26.31 -6.30 19.24
N LYS A 12 26.64 -5.10 18.75
CA LYS A 12 25.91 -3.90 19.14
C LYS A 12 24.51 -4.04 18.57
N PRO A 13 23.46 -4.13 19.41
CA PRO A 13 22.10 -4.08 18.90
C PRO A 13 21.96 -2.72 18.22
N LYS A 14 21.88 -2.70 16.88
CA LYS A 14 21.21 -1.60 16.19
C LYS A 14 19.83 -1.52 16.83
N LYS A 15 19.38 -0.31 17.15
CA LYS A 15 18.03 -0.12 17.67
C LYS A 15 17.09 -0.73 16.63
N ASP A 16 16.43 -1.82 16.99
CA ASP A 16 15.61 -2.61 16.10
C ASP A 16 14.37 -1.79 15.75
N ASN A 17 14.41 -1.11 14.60
CA ASN A 17 13.42 -0.10 14.21
C ASN A 17 12.48 -0.60 13.12
N PHE A 18 12.51 -1.89 12.75
CA PHE A 18 11.72 -2.41 11.64
C PHE A 18 10.22 -2.18 11.84
N ILE A 19 9.70 -2.37 13.05
CA ILE A 19 8.28 -2.15 13.34
C ILE A 19 7.88 -0.69 13.14
N GLN A 20 8.72 0.24 13.60
CA GLN A 20 8.48 1.66 13.42
C GLN A 20 8.55 2.06 11.93
N MET A 21 9.49 1.50 11.18
CA MET A 21 9.59 1.74 9.74
C MET A 21 8.39 1.17 8.97
N LEU A 22 7.86 0.01 9.39
CA LEU A 22 6.60 -0.53 8.82
C LEU A 22 5.42 0.39 9.13
N ILE A 23 5.32 0.91 10.36
CA ILE A 23 4.31 1.90 10.74
C ILE A 23 4.43 3.15 9.85
N GLU A 24 5.64 3.68 9.66
CA GLU A 24 5.90 4.83 8.77
C GLU A 24 5.50 4.52 7.31
N GLN A 25 5.73 3.31 6.81
CA GLN A 25 5.20 2.89 5.50
C GLN A 25 3.66 2.85 5.48
N GLY A 26 3.02 2.39 6.55
CA GLY A 26 1.56 2.45 6.69
C GLY A 26 1.03 3.89 6.70
N GLU A 27 1.75 4.83 7.31
CA GLU A 27 1.42 6.26 7.27
C GLU A 27 1.54 6.82 5.85
N TYR A 28 2.57 6.43 5.08
CA TYR A 28 2.68 6.79 3.67
C TYR A 28 1.57 6.19 2.81
N ALA A 29 1.16 4.95 3.07
CA ALA A 29 0.02 4.30 2.39
C ALA A 29 -1.29 5.07 2.63
N VAL A 30 -1.53 5.56 3.84
CA VAL A 30 -2.68 6.45 4.11
C VAL A 30 -2.51 7.78 3.36
N ALA A 31 -1.35 8.41 3.48
CA ALA A 31 -1.10 9.74 2.93
C ALA A 31 -1.20 9.79 1.38
N VAL A 32 -0.76 8.75 0.67
CA VAL A 32 -0.83 8.71 -0.80
C VAL A 32 -2.28 8.57 -1.29
N VAL A 33 -3.11 7.78 -0.58
CA VAL A 33 -4.55 7.67 -0.90
C VAL A 33 -5.28 8.99 -0.59
N GLU A 34 -4.95 9.67 0.51
CA GLU A 34 -5.47 11.01 0.79
C GLU A 34 -5.05 12.02 -0.28
N ALA A 35 -3.83 11.93 -0.80
CA ALA A 35 -3.36 12.77 -1.89
C ALA A 35 -4.16 12.52 -3.18
N LEU A 36 -4.46 11.26 -3.50
CA LEU A 36 -5.34 10.88 -4.62
C LEU A 36 -6.77 11.41 -4.43
N GLN A 37 -7.36 11.27 -3.23
CA GLN A 37 -8.69 11.86 -2.94
C GLN A 37 -8.68 13.39 -3.06
N ALA A 38 -7.60 14.02 -2.61
CA ALA A 38 -7.42 15.45 -2.78
C ALA A 38 -7.34 15.80 -4.26
N TYR A 39 -6.64 15.02 -5.08
CA TYR A 39 -6.52 15.22 -6.53
C TYR A 39 -7.90 15.28 -7.19
N PHE A 40 -8.85 14.41 -6.82
CA PHE A 40 -10.23 14.44 -7.35
C PHE A 40 -10.97 15.77 -7.13
N LYS A 41 -10.73 16.45 -6.00
CA LYS A 41 -11.40 17.74 -5.71
C LYS A 41 -10.91 18.88 -6.60
N LYS A 42 -9.67 18.79 -7.09
CA LYS A 42 -9.07 19.78 -7.99
C LYS A 42 -7.83 19.14 -8.62
N GLN A 43 -7.93 18.73 -9.88
CA GLN A 43 -6.81 18.19 -10.65
C GLN A 43 -5.82 19.32 -10.91
N THR A 44 -4.77 19.41 -10.09
CA THR A 44 -3.73 20.43 -10.22
C THR A 44 -2.38 19.78 -10.06
N ASP A 45 -1.40 20.27 -10.80
CA ASP A 45 0.00 19.82 -10.77
C ASP A 45 0.54 19.76 -9.33
N LYS A 46 0.15 20.70 -8.47
CA LYS A 46 0.57 20.75 -7.06
C LYS A 46 0.20 19.50 -6.26
N LYS A 47 -0.92 18.84 -6.58
CA LYS A 47 -1.37 17.63 -5.87
C LYS A 47 -0.73 16.37 -6.44
N SER A 48 -0.53 16.32 -7.75
CA SER A 48 0.31 15.31 -8.41
C SER A 48 1.73 15.34 -7.84
N ILE A 49 2.32 16.54 -7.68
CA ILE A 49 3.62 16.75 -7.02
C ILE A 49 3.62 16.23 -5.57
N ARG A 50 2.51 16.38 -4.82
CA ARG A 50 2.43 15.88 -3.44
C ARG A 50 2.42 14.36 -3.40
N ALA A 51 1.63 13.70 -4.25
CA ALA A 51 1.61 12.23 -4.33
C ALA A 51 3.00 11.70 -4.74
N ARG A 52 3.66 12.33 -5.71
CA ARG A 52 5.02 12.01 -6.13
C ARG A 52 6.06 12.15 -5.02
N GLN A 53 5.92 13.17 -4.17
CA GLN A 53 6.85 13.32 -3.04
C GLN A 53 6.64 12.22 -2.00
N ILE A 54 5.38 11.84 -1.74
CA ILE A 54 5.05 10.77 -0.80
C ILE A 54 5.63 9.43 -1.28
N GLU A 55 5.43 9.07 -2.55
CA GLU A 55 6.00 7.84 -3.14
C GLU A 55 7.53 7.82 -3.01
N LYS A 56 8.22 8.90 -3.39
CA LYS A 56 9.68 8.99 -3.25
C LYS A 56 10.18 8.82 -1.82
N ASP A 57 9.49 9.41 -0.86
CA ASP A 57 9.85 9.32 0.54
C ASP A 57 9.61 7.89 1.07
N ALA A 58 8.56 7.22 0.59
CA ALA A 58 8.25 5.83 0.90
C ALA A 58 9.25 4.83 0.29
N ASP A 59 9.61 4.98 -0.99
CA ASP A 59 10.61 4.16 -1.67
C ASP A 59 11.99 4.28 -1.01
N GLU A 60 12.41 5.50 -0.64
CA GLU A 60 13.66 5.68 0.12
C GLU A 60 13.61 4.95 1.47
N LEU A 61 12.50 5.04 2.20
CA LEU A 61 12.31 4.31 3.45
C LEU A 61 12.36 2.79 3.23
N GLN A 62 11.75 2.28 2.15
CA GLN A 62 11.80 0.86 1.79
C GLN A 62 13.22 0.40 1.44
N ARG A 63 13.98 1.20 0.68
CA ARG A 63 15.40 0.91 0.38
C ARG A 63 16.24 0.86 1.64
N ILE A 64 16.03 1.79 2.59
CA ILE A 64 16.68 1.76 3.91
C ILE A 64 16.27 0.51 4.69
N PHE A 65 14.98 0.16 4.69
CA PHE A 65 14.45 -1.03 5.37
C PHE A 65 15.12 -2.30 4.88
N VAL A 66 15.15 -2.52 3.57
CA VAL A 66 15.76 -3.70 2.94
C VAL A 66 17.26 -3.74 3.24
N HIS A 67 17.95 -2.61 3.14
CA HIS A 67 19.37 -2.52 3.50
C HIS A 67 19.60 -2.93 4.97
N ASP A 68 18.81 -2.42 5.91
CA ASP A 68 18.97 -2.78 7.32
C ASP A 68 18.59 -4.24 7.60
N LEU A 69 17.59 -4.79 6.91
CA LEU A 69 17.19 -6.19 7.02
C LEU A 69 18.31 -7.14 6.58
N LEU A 70 19.01 -6.82 5.49
CA LEU A 70 20.16 -7.60 4.99
C LEU A 70 21.36 -7.56 5.96
N ASN A 71 21.52 -6.45 6.67
CA ASN A 71 22.67 -6.21 7.56
C ASN A 71 22.40 -6.53 9.03
N THR A 72 21.20 -7.00 9.38
CA THR A 72 20.82 -7.32 10.76
C THR A 72 20.83 -8.82 10.96
N PHE A 73 21.46 -9.31 12.04
CA PHE A 73 21.55 -10.75 12.31
C PHE A 73 20.31 -11.31 13.03
N VAL A 74 19.77 -10.57 14.01
CA VAL A 74 18.59 -10.95 14.78
C VAL A 74 17.48 -9.94 14.51
N THR A 75 16.29 -10.42 14.14
CA THR A 75 15.11 -9.61 13.84
C THR A 75 13.98 -9.94 14.81
N PRO A 76 13.02 -9.02 15.04
CA PRO A 76 11.96 -9.23 16.03
C PRO A 76 10.84 -10.12 15.49
N ILE A 77 10.67 -10.14 14.16
CA ILE A 77 9.80 -11.01 13.37
C ILE A 77 10.69 -11.79 12.39
N ASP A 78 10.19 -12.91 11.86
CA ASP A 78 10.83 -13.62 10.75
C ASP A 78 11.15 -12.66 9.59
N ARG A 79 12.36 -12.77 9.05
CA ARG A 79 12.83 -11.87 7.98
C ARG A 79 11.97 -11.93 6.72
N GLU A 80 11.46 -13.12 6.42
CA GLU A 80 10.60 -13.35 5.26
C GLU A 80 9.29 -12.57 5.40
N ASP A 81 8.69 -12.54 6.59
CA ASP A 81 7.47 -11.79 6.85
C ASP A 81 7.72 -10.28 6.84
N LEU A 82 8.84 -9.81 7.42
CA LEU A 82 9.24 -8.40 7.35
C LEU A 82 9.40 -7.95 5.89
N PHE A 83 10.07 -8.76 5.07
CA PHE A 83 10.29 -8.47 3.65
C PHE A 83 8.98 -8.53 2.84
N ALA A 84 8.11 -9.51 3.12
CA ALA A 84 6.81 -9.61 2.46
C ALA A 84 5.92 -8.41 2.79
N LEU A 85 5.89 -7.99 4.06
CA LEU A 85 5.03 -6.91 4.52
C LEU A 85 5.49 -5.56 3.98
N THR A 86 6.80 -5.26 4.02
CA THR A 86 7.33 -4.01 3.46
C THR A 86 7.09 -3.91 1.95
N ARG A 87 7.24 -5.04 1.23
CA ARG A 87 7.00 -5.09 -0.22
C ARG A 87 5.53 -4.89 -0.56
N ALA A 88 4.62 -5.49 0.20
CA ALA A 88 3.19 -5.33 -0.03
C ALA A 88 2.72 -3.87 0.20
N LEU A 89 3.22 -3.22 1.27
CA LEU A 89 2.91 -1.82 1.57
C LEU A 89 3.46 -0.87 0.48
N ASP A 90 4.67 -1.12 0.01
CA ASP A 90 5.32 -0.34 -1.05
C ASP A 90 4.57 -0.48 -2.38
N ASN A 91 4.30 -1.71 -2.83
CA ASN A 91 3.52 -1.92 -4.05
C ASN A 91 2.11 -1.29 -3.96
N PHE A 92 1.49 -1.28 -2.77
CA PHE A 92 0.23 -0.57 -2.54
C PHE A 92 0.38 0.93 -2.81
N ILE A 93 1.43 1.55 -2.25
CA ILE A 93 1.73 2.98 -2.43
C ILE A 93 1.96 3.29 -3.91
N ASP A 94 2.76 2.46 -4.59
CA ASP A 94 3.06 2.59 -6.01
C ASP A 94 1.80 2.55 -6.87
N TYR A 95 0.94 1.55 -6.71
CA TYR A 95 -0.29 1.47 -7.50
C TYR A 95 -1.24 2.66 -7.27
N VAL A 96 -1.30 3.19 -6.05
CA VAL A 96 -2.10 4.40 -5.77
C VAL A 96 -1.46 5.63 -6.42
N TYR A 97 -0.13 5.74 -6.40
CA TYR A 97 0.60 6.81 -7.07
C TYR A 97 0.46 6.73 -8.60
N ASP A 98 0.66 5.56 -9.19
CA ASP A 98 0.49 5.31 -10.63
C ASP A 98 -0.91 5.71 -11.09
N THR A 99 -1.93 5.46 -10.27
CA THR A 99 -3.30 5.91 -10.55
C THR A 99 -3.39 7.44 -10.70
N VAL A 100 -2.65 8.22 -9.89
CA VAL A 100 -2.58 9.68 -10.02
C VAL A 100 -1.96 10.06 -11.38
N GLU A 101 -0.85 9.43 -11.74
CA GLU A 101 -0.18 9.70 -13.01
C GLU A 101 -1.05 9.33 -14.21
N GLU A 102 -1.76 8.21 -14.15
CA GLU A 102 -2.64 7.77 -15.24
C GLU A 102 -3.85 8.67 -15.45
N LEU A 103 -4.47 9.16 -14.38
CA LEU A 103 -5.55 10.13 -14.47
C LEU A 103 -5.09 11.40 -15.21
N GLU A 104 -3.85 11.85 -14.94
CA GLU A 104 -3.23 13.00 -15.58
C GLU A 104 -2.87 12.70 -17.05
N ILE A 105 -2.16 11.60 -17.31
CA ILE A 105 -1.70 11.19 -18.66
C ILE A 105 -2.88 10.93 -19.60
N PHE A 106 -3.94 10.29 -19.10
CA PHE A 106 -5.10 9.93 -19.90
C PHE A 106 -6.16 11.02 -19.96
N GLU A 107 -6.01 12.10 -19.18
CA GLU A 107 -6.95 13.21 -19.01
C GLU A 107 -8.34 12.69 -18.59
N ILE A 108 -8.38 11.81 -17.59
CA ILE A 108 -9.61 11.17 -17.11
C ILE A 108 -10.15 11.91 -15.88
N GLU A 109 -11.40 12.36 -15.99
CA GLU A 109 -12.14 12.80 -14.81
C GLU A 109 -12.60 11.59 -13.96
N PRO A 110 -12.44 11.65 -12.62
CA PRO A 110 -12.75 10.55 -11.73
C PRO A 110 -14.26 10.27 -11.76
N SER A 111 -14.62 9.04 -12.13
CA SER A 111 -15.99 8.56 -12.10
C SER A 111 -16.44 8.24 -10.66
N PRO A 112 -17.75 8.12 -10.39
CA PRO A 112 -18.24 7.66 -9.09
C PRO A 112 -17.62 6.33 -8.63
N ALA A 113 -17.34 5.43 -9.58
CA ALA A 113 -16.67 4.16 -9.30
C ALA A 113 -15.23 4.35 -8.81
N ILE A 114 -14.45 5.20 -9.48
CA ILE A 114 -13.07 5.55 -9.07
C ILE A 114 -13.08 6.14 -7.67
N ILE A 115 -13.96 7.12 -7.41
CA ILE A 115 -14.09 7.77 -6.11
C ILE A 115 -14.44 6.76 -5.02
N ASN A 116 -15.40 5.85 -5.29
CA ASN A 116 -15.81 4.82 -4.35
C ASN A 116 -14.67 3.85 -4.02
N ILE A 117 -13.96 3.35 -5.03
CA ILE A 117 -12.83 2.42 -4.81
C ILE A 117 -11.72 3.11 -4.02
N THR A 118 -11.37 4.36 -4.34
CA THR A 118 -10.37 5.12 -3.57
C THR A 118 -10.80 5.35 -2.11
N ALA A 119 -12.09 5.50 -1.82
CA ALA A 119 -12.57 5.56 -0.43
C ALA A 119 -12.34 4.24 0.31
N LEU A 120 -12.64 3.10 -0.32
CA LEU A 120 -12.38 1.77 0.23
C LEU A 120 -10.87 1.54 0.46
N LEU A 121 -10.01 1.98 -0.47
CA LEU A 121 -8.55 1.91 -0.30
C LEU A 121 -8.07 2.75 0.89
N LEU A 122 -8.69 3.90 1.16
CA LEU A 122 -8.33 4.72 2.31
C LEU A 122 -8.70 4.02 3.62
N GLU A 123 -9.90 3.43 3.68
CA GLU A 123 -10.31 2.63 4.84
C GLU A 123 -9.36 1.43 5.05
N MET A 124 -8.94 0.79 3.96
CA MET A 124 -8.01 -0.34 4.00
C MET A 124 -6.64 0.08 4.53
N ALA A 125 -6.06 1.17 4.01
CA ALA A 125 -4.79 1.69 4.48
C ALA A 125 -4.83 2.06 5.97
N ASN A 126 -5.94 2.63 6.44
CA ASN A 126 -6.13 2.92 7.86
C ASN A 126 -6.22 1.65 8.73
N GLU A 127 -6.97 0.64 8.30
CA GLU A 127 -7.05 -0.65 9.00
C GLU A 127 -5.67 -1.34 9.04
N LEU A 128 -4.89 -1.30 7.95
CA LEU A 128 -3.51 -1.80 7.93
C LEU A 128 -2.61 -1.03 8.90
N LEU A 129 -2.67 0.30 8.91
CA LEU A 129 -1.88 1.13 9.85
C LEU A 129 -2.23 0.80 11.31
N LEU A 130 -3.51 0.65 11.62
CA LEU A 130 -3.96 0.23 12.95
C LEU A 130 -3.45 -1.18 13.30
N ALA A 131 -3.44 -2.10 12.34
CA ALA A 131 -2.88 -3.44 12.54
C ALA A 131 -1.38 -3.37 12.87
N LEU A 132 -0.61 -2.58 12.13
CA LEU A 132 0.83 -2.38 12.34
C LEU A 132 1.13 -1.81 13.75
N HIS A 133 0.35 -0.82 14.19
CA HIS A 133 0.48 -0.27 15.54
C HIS A 133 0.18 -1.27 16.67
N ARG A 134 -0.61 -2.32 16.39
CA ARG A 134 -1.01 -3.33 17.38
C ARG A 134 -0.21 -4.62 17.29
N LEU A 135 0.56 -4.81 16.22
CA LEU A 135 1.19 -6.09 15.89
C LEU A 135 2.05 -6.65 17.03
N MET A 136 2.87 -5.81 17.65
CA MET A 136 3.79 -6.24 18.72
C MET A 136 3.09 -6.48 20.05
N ASP A 137 2.23 -5.56 20.47
CA ASP A 137 1.69 -5.53 21.83
C ASP A 137 0.35 -6.27 21.96
N HIS A 138 -0.43 -6.30 20.88
CA HIS A 138 -1.81 -6.79 20.85
C HIS A 138 -2.10 -7.56 19.54
N PRO A 139 -1.40 -8.69 19.28
CA PRO A 139 -1.48 -9.41 18.00
C PRO A 139 -2.90 -9.88 17.64
N GLY A 140 -3.73 -10.24 18.62
CA GLY A 140 -5.14 -10.57 18.39
C GLY A 140 -5.94 -9.39 17.82
N VAL A 141 -5.69 -8.17 18.30
CA VAL A 141 -6.32 -6.94 17.79
C VAL A 141 -5.77 -6.59 16.42
N ALA A 142 -4.46 -6.79 16.18
CA ALA A 142 -3.86 -6.62 14.86
C ALA A 142 -4.52 -7.55 13.82
N ALA A 143 -4.80 -8.80 14.18
CA ALA A 143 -5.49 -9.75 13.31
C ALA A 143 -6.96 -9.36 13.01
N GLU A 144 -7.65 -8.69 13.94
CA GLU A 144 -8.98 -8.14 13.69
C GLU A 144 -8.94 -7.03 12.62
N HIS A 145 -7.99 -6.10 12.74
CA HIS A 145 -7.77 -5.05 11.76
C HIS A 145 -7.38 -5.61 10.38
N ALA A 146 -6.44 -6.57 10.33
CA ALA A 146 -6.05 -7.24 9.09
C ALA A 146 -7.26 -7.94 8.41
N ARG A 147 -8.13 -8.60 9.18
CA ARG A 147 -9.35 -9.22 8.63
C ARG A 147 -10.32 -8.21 8.03
N LYS A 148 -10.42 -7.01 8.59
CA LYS A 148 -11.23 -5.93 8.01
C LYS A 148 -10.62 -5.42 6.71
N ALA A 149 -9.31 -5.22 6.65
CA ALA A 149 -8.62 -4.86 5.41
C ALA A 149 -8.89 -5.89 4.28
N LYS A 150 -8.83 -7.19 4.59
CA LYS A 150 -9.24 -8.26 3.66
C LYS A 150 -10.71 -8.13 3.22
N GLY A 151 -11.61 -7.81 4.14
CA GLY A 151 -13.02 -7.55 3.80
C GLY A 151 -13.23 -6.33 2.89
N LEU A 152 -12.32 -5.35 2.93
CA LEU A 152 -12.35 -4.18 2.05
C LEU A 152 -11.84 -4.50 0.64
N GLU A 153 -10.85 -5.40 0.50
CA GLU A 153 -10.41 -5.89 -0.81
C GLU A 153 -11.57 -6.54 -1.57
N ASN A 154 -12.34 -7.42 -0.92
CA ASN A 154 -13.51 -8.05 -1.53
C ASN A 154 -14.53 -7.01 -2.04
N GLN A 155 -14.73 -5.92 -1.29
CA GLN A 155 -15.62 -4.82 -1.71
C GLN A 155 -15.06 -4.04 -2.90
N VAL A 156 -13.74 -3.83 -2.96
CA VAL A 156 -13.07 -3.23 -4.12
C VAL A 156 -13.21 -4.13 -5.35
N GLU A 157 -13.00 -5.44 -5.21
CA GLU A 157 -13.13 -6.39 -6.31
C GLU A 157 -14.55 -6.39 -6.88
N ASP A 158 -15.57 -6.40 -6.02
CA ASP A 158 -16.98 -6.32 -6.43
C ASP A 158 -17.28 -5.00 -7.16
N ALA A 159 -16.81 -3.88 -6.62
CA ALA A 159 -16.98 -2.57 -7.24
C ALA A 159 -16.26 -2.48 -8.60
N TYR A 160 -15.06 -3.06 -8.71
CA TYR A 160 -14.28 -3.15 -9.94
C TYR A 160 -15.02 -3.97 -11.00
N ARG A 161 -15.47 -5.18 -10.66
CA ARG A 161 -16.19 -6.08 -11.58
C ARG A 161 -17.51 -5.46 -12.06
N HIS A 162 -18.26 -4.83 -11.16
CA HIS A 162 -19.48 -4.12 -11.52
C HIS A 162 -19.18 -2.96 -12.49
N SER A 163 -18.18 -2.14 -12.17
CA SER A 163 -17.78 -1.00 -13.01
C SER A 163 -17.29 -1.45 -14.38
N LEU A 164 -16.56 -2.57 -14.45
CA LEU A 164 -16.11 -3.15 -15.71
C LEU A 164 -17.29 -3.60 -16.58
N ALA A 165 -18.30 -4.25 -15.99
CA ALA A 165 -19.50 -4.65 -16.72
C ALA A 165 -20.27 -3.45 -17.29
N GLU A 166 -20.38 -2.35 -16.55
CA GLU A 166 -21.01 -1.12 -17.05
C GLU A 166 -20.17 -0.44 -18.13
N LEU A 167 -18.83 -0.44 -17.99
CA LEU A 167 -17.92 0.27 -18.89
C LEU A 167 -18.01 -0.21 -20.34
N PHE A 168 -18.29 -1.50 -20.56
CA PHE A 168 -18.40 -2.08 -21.90
C PHE A 168 -19.81 -1.99 -22.52
N LYS A 169 -20.83 -1.52 -21.78
CA LYS A 169 -22.19 -1.38 -22.33
C LYS A 169 -22.28 -0.21 -23.30
N GLY A 170 -23.02 -0.39 -24.40
CA GLY A 170 -23.34 0.68 -25.34
C GLY A 170 -22.12 1.26 -26.07
N THR A 171 -21.02 0.51 -26.16
CA THR A 171 -19.84 0.90 -26.94
C THR A 171 -20.07 0.62 -28.42
N GLU A 172 -20.21 1.68 -29.21
CA GLU A 172 -20.60 1.61 -30.63
C GLU A 172 -19.57 2.26 -31.58
N SER A 173 -18.58 2.99 -31.03
CA SER A 173 -17.54 3.67 -31.81
C SER A 173 -16.12 3.40 -31.31
N MET A 174 -15.13 3.54 -32.20
CA MET A 174 -13.71 3.39 -31.85
C MET A 174 -13.26 4.40 -30.78
N GLU A 175 -13.79 5.62 -30.81
CA GLU A 175 -13.47 6.64 -29.81
C GLU A 175 -13.96 6.24 -28.41
N GLN A 176 -15.15 5.66 -28.32
CA GLN A 176 -15.66 5.10 -27.07
C GLN A 176 -14.81 3.94 -26.58
N VAL A 177 -14.35 3.04 -27.47
CA VAL A 177 -13.44 1.94 -27.10
C VAL A 177 -12.15 2.47 -26.46
N ILE A 178 -11.56 3.55 -27.00
CA ILE A 178 -10.35 4.16 -26.42
C ILE A 178 -10.62 4.68 -25.00
N GLN A 179 -11.77 5.33 -24.78
CA GLN A 179 -12.17 5.82 -23.45
C GLN A 179 -12.42 4.68 -22.45
N VAL A 180 -13.01 3.58 -22.91
CA VAL A 180 -13.19 2.35 -22.13
C VAL A 180 -11.84 1.77 -21.71
N LEU A 181 -10.87 1.67 -22.62
CA LEU A 181 -9.54 1.15 -22.30
C LEU A 181 -8.81 2.02 -21.26
N LYS A 182 -8.81 3.33 -21.46
CA LYS A 182 -8.25 4.32 -20.53
C LYS A 182 -8.83 4.17 -19.11
N ARG A 183 -10.17 4.13 -18.99
CA ARG A 183 -10.85 4.01 -17.70
C ARG A 183 -10.65 2.64 -17.05
N ARG A 184 -10.58 1.58 -17.86
CA ARG A 184 -10.31 0.23 -17.38
C ARG A 184 -8.93 0.15 -16.73
N GLU A 185 -7.93 0.82 -17.29
CA GLU A 185 -6.57 0.81 -16.74
C GLU A 185 -6.52 1.44 -15.35
N VAL A 186 -7.07 2.64 -15.19
CA VAL A 186 -7.20 3.31 -13.89
C VAL A 186 -7.95 2.44 -12.87
N LEU A 187 -9.07 1.84 -13.27
CA LEU A 187 -9.82 0.92 -12.41
C LEU A 187 -9.02 -0.33 -12.04
N ARG A 188 -8.17 -0.84 -12.95
CA ARG A 188 -7.32 -1.99 -12.71
C ARG A 188 -6.22 -1.66 -11.70
N HIS A 189 -5.54 -0.52 -11.81
CA HIS A 189 -4.52 -0.14 -10.83
C HIS A 189 -5.07 0.06 -9.43
N LEU A 190 -6.26 0.66 -9.31
CA LEU A 190 -6.95 0.74 -8.03
C LEU A 190 -7.29 -0.65 -7.44
N SER A 191 -7.70 -1.60 -8.29
CA SER A 191 -7.93 -2.99 -7.85
C SER A 191 -6.62 -3.67 -7.43
N ASN A 192 -5.55 -3.50 -8.20
CA ASN A 192 -4.25 -4.07 -7.86
C ASN A 192 -3.70 -3.49 -6.55
N ALA A 193 -3.95 -2.21 -6.26
CA ALA A 193 -3.63 -1.62 -4.96
C ALA A 193 -4.36 -2.38 -3.83
N ALA A 194 -5.66 -2.65 -3.97
CA ALA A 194 -6.42 -3.43 -3.00
C ALA A 194 -5.84 -4.83 -2.80
N ASP A 195 -5.42 -5.51 -3.88
CA ASP A 195 -4.77 -6.83 -3.79
C ASP A 195 -3.48 -6.77 -2.95
N GLN A 196 -2.68 -5.71 -3.10
CA GLN A 196 -1.48 -5.50 -2.27
C GLN A 196 -1.82 -5.24 -0.80
N GLY A 197 -2.91 -4.53 -0.54
CA GLY A 197 -3.41 -4.37 0.82
C GLY A 197 -3.88 -5.69 1.44
N ASP A 198 -4.49 -6.59 0.67
CA ASP A 198 -4.80 -7.95 1.13
C ASP A 198 -3.54 -8.77 1.37
N MET A 199 -2.51 -8.66 0.53
CA MET A 199 -1.22 -9.31 0.76
C MET A 199 -0.57 -8.85 2.07
N ALA A 200 -0.62 -7.54 2.37
CA ALA A 200 -0.15 -7.00 3.65
C ALA A 200 -0.98 -7.56 4.83
N ALA A 201 -2.30 -7.60 4.70
CA ALA A 201 -3.19 -8.16 5.71
C ALA A 201 -2.93 -9.65 5.97
N ASN A 202 -2.75 -10.45 4.91
CA ASN A 202 -2.41 -11.87 5.01
C ASN A 202 -1.07 -12.07 5.73
N THR A 203 -0.05 -11.28 5.37
CA THR A 203 1.26 -11.33 6.03
C THR A 203 1.16 -11.01 7.52
N ILE A 204 0.36 -10.00 7.90
CA ILE A 204 0.09 -9.67 9.31
C ILE A 204 -0.57 -10.84 10.04
N MET A 205 -1.57 -11.49 9.42
CA MET A 205 -2.22 -12.66 10.00
C MET A 205 -1.24 -13.84 10.18
N ASP A 206 -0.37 -14.07 9.20
CA ASP A 206 0.64 -15.14 9.27
C ASP A 206 1.62 -14.90 10.42
N ILE A 207 2.09 -13.66 10.61
CA ILE A 207 2.93 -13.27 11.76
C ILE A 207 2.22 -13.57 13.08
N VAL A 208 0.95 -13.16 13.20
CA VAL A 208 0.16 -13.38 14.42
C VAL A 208 0.00 -14.87 14.73
N VAL A 209 -0.26 -15.70 13.71
CA VAL A 209 -0.39 -17.16 13.87
C VAL A 209 0.91 -17.78 14.36
N LYS A 210 2.08 -17.34 13.86
CA LYS A 210 3.39 -17.84 14.29
C LYS A 210 3.71 -17.51 15.76
N TRP A 211 3.10 -16.47 16.31
CA TRP A 211 3.33 -16.01 17.68
C TRP A 211 2.29 -16.51 18.69
N SER A 212 1.28 -17.23 18.20
CA SER A 212 0.18 -17.80 18.99
C SER A 212 0.55 -19.12 19.66
#